data_AF-A0A852Z058-F1
#
_entry.id   AF-A0A852Z058-F1
#
_cell.length_a   1.000
_cell.length_b   1.000
_cell.length_c   1.000
_cell.angle_alpha   90.00
_cell.angle_beta   90.00
_cell.angle_gamma   90.00
#
_symmetry.space_group_name_H-M   'P 1'
#
loop_
_entity.id
_entity.type
_entity.pdbx_description
1 polymer ?
#
loop_
_entity_poly.entity_id
_entity_poly.type
_entity_poly.pdbx_seq_one_letter_code
_entity_poly.pdbx_strand_id
1 'polypeptide(L)'
;MLDELGGFRTAGLVPSDRGRGQRPREKRGWLTGPNPVDRGKSGSTIHISTERGGIPLSVGISAANTHDSHALIPLVLAIPPTRSRRGPRRFRPDKLHSDKAYDHPELPRWLRRHSITARIARRDIDTSTTLGQHRWAVERTVSWLAGYRRLTTRYERYGNHFAAFLTLAAALTCYKKLTK
;
A
#
# COMPACT_ATOMS: atom_id res chain seq x y z
N MET A 1 1.17 35.83 2.19
CA MET A 1 0.97 37.26 2.42
C MET A 1 -0.23 37.36 3.34
N LEU A 2 -0.14 37.46 4.66
CA LEU A 2 0.93 37.79 5.63
C LEU A 2 0.70 36.88 6.87
N ASP A 3 1.71 36.25 7.47
CA ASP A 3 2.49 36.71 8.66
C ASP A 3 1.58 37.20 9.81
N GLU A 4 1.68 36.73 11.06
CA GLU A 4 2.82 36.84 11.99
C GLU A 4 2.72 35.83 13.17
N LEU A 5 3.81 35.13 13.52
CA LEU A 5 4.75 35.35 14.65
C LEU A 5 4.24 35.06 16.08
N GLY A 6 4.94 34.15 16.76
CA GLY A 6 4.76 33.87 18.18
C GLY A 6 5.85 32.97 18.77
N GLY A 7 7.06 33.53 18.97
CA GLY A 7 7.88 33.22 20.14
C GLY A 7 8.88 32.05 20.05
N PHE A 8 10.11 32.35 19.61
CA PHE A 8 11.31 31.62 20.02
C PHE A 8 11.59 31.87 21.51
N ARG A 9 11.73 30.82 22.31
CA ARG A 9 12.51 30.85 23.56
C ARG A 9 13.43 29.63 23.65
N THR A 10 14.65 29.95 24.01
CA THR A 10 15.89 29.18 24.08
C THR A 10 15.84 28.12 25.18
N ALA A 11 16.33 26.91 24.91
CA ALA A 11 16.73 25.97 25.95
C ALA A 11 17.93 25.12 25.46
N GLY A 12 19.12 25.51 25.95
CA GLY A 12 20.27 24.66 26.30
C GLY A 12 20.76 23.61 25.30
N LEU A 13 21.93 23.87 24.70
CA LEU A 13 22.86 22.81 24.32
C LEU A 13 23.34 22.07 25.57
N VAL A 14 23.08 20.77 25.66
CA VAL A 14 23.76 19.86 26.60
C VAL A 14 24.46 18.79 25.76
N PRO A 15 25.81 18.69 25.80
CA PRO A 15 26.52 17.57 25.20
C PRO A 15 26.58 16.43 26.22
N SER A 16 26.12 15.23 25.86
CA SER A 16 26.79 13.97 26.22
C SER A 16 26.13 12.77 25.55
N ASP A 17 27.00 11.90 25.09
CA ASP A 17 26.80 10.65 24.37
C ASP A 17 26.24 9.53 25.28
N ARG A 18 25.96 8.38 24.67
CA ARG A 18 25.64 7.03 25.22
C ARG A 18 24.17 6.63 25.20
N GLY A 19 23.84 5.94 24.11
CA GLY A 19 23.01 4.73 24.06
C GLY A 19 21.79 4.67 24.96
N ARG A 20 20.62 5.04 24.41
CA ARG A 20 19.33 4.56 24.91
C ARG A 20 18.42 4.23 23.74
N GLY A 21 18.12 2.95 23.59
CA GLY A 21 17.05 2.48 22.70
C GLY A 21 15.78 3.25 22.99
N GLN A 22 15.27 3.95 21.99
CA GLN A 22 13.98 4.61 22.10
C GLN A 22 12.93 3.52 22.37
N ARG A 23 12.27 3.59 23.53
CA ARG A 23 11.07 2.80 23.80
C ARG A 23 10.08 3.07 22.64
N PRO A 24 9.48 2.05 22.00
CA PRO A 24 8.50 2.28 20.95
C PRO A 24 7.35 3.09 21.54
N ARG A 25 7.26 4.38 21.17
CA ARG A 25 6.10 5.21 21.49
C ARG A 25 4.90 4.69 20.70
N GLU A 26 3.70 4.80 21.26
CA GLU A 26 2.47 4.40 20.59
C GLU A 26 2.37 5.00 19.19
N LYS A 27 2.17 4.14 18.18
CA LYS A 27 1.93 4.55 16.79
C LYS A 27 0.56 5.25 16.76
N ARG A 28 0.48 6.45 16.16
CA ARG A 28 -0.73 7.30 16.20
C ARG A 28 -1.10 7.79 14.80
N GLY A 29 -2.40 7.85 14.49
CA GLY A 29 -2.95 8.43 13.26
C GLY A 29 -3.91 7.50 12.52
N TRP A 30 -4.74 8.07 11.65
CA TRP A 30 -5.90 7.41 10.99
C TRP A 30 -5.55 6.17 10.13
N LEU A 31 -4.30 6.07 9.67
CA LEU A 31 -3.80 4.93 8.88
C LEU A 31 -3.17 3.83 9.77
N THR A 32 -3.53 3.83 11.06
CA THR A 32 -3.04 2.92 12.09
C THR A 32 -4.23 2.45 12.91
N GLY A 33 -4.35 1.14 13.13
CA GLY A 33 -5.44 0.58 13.92
C GLY A 33 -5.00 -0.66 14.68
N PRO A 34 -5.74 -1.06 15.73
CA PRO A 34 -5.47 -2.27 16.47
C PRO A 34 -5.54 -3.46 15.53
N ASN A 35 -4.44 -4.18 15.39
CA ASN A 35 -4.37 -5.35 14.54
C ASN A 35 -5.09 -6.52 15.23
N PRO A 36 -6.16 -7.08 14.64
CA PRO A 36 -6.93 -8.18 15.25
C PRO A 36 -6.08 -9.44 15.47
N VAL A 37 -5.00 -9.64 14.69
CA VAL A 37 -4.15 -10.84 14.79
C VAL A 37 -2.93 -10.68 15.71
N ASP A 38 -2.64 -9.48 16.22
CA ASP A 38 -1.44 -9.20 17.04
C ASP A 38 -1.79 -8.48 18.36
N ARG A 39 -2.81 -8.98 19.08
CA ARG A 39 -3.20 -8.51 20.43
C ARG A 39 -3.45 -6.98 20.51
N GLY A 40 -4.01 -6.38 19.46
CA GLY A 40 -4.33 -4.94 19.44
C GLY A 40 -3.14 -4.01 19.20
N LYS A 41 -1.95 -4.55 18.84
CA LYS A 41 -0.83 -3.70 18.43
C LYS A 41 -1.21 -2.90 17.18
N SER A 42 -0.85 -1.63 17.20
CA SER A 42 -1.07 -0.70 16.10
C SER A 42 -0.32 -1.13 14.83
N GLY A 43 -1.07 -1.60 13.83
CA GLY A 43 -0.56 -2.08 12.54
C GLY A 43 -1.09 -1.28 11.36
N SER A 44 -0.44 -1.44 10.21
CA SER A 44 -0.92 -0.97 8.91
C SER A 44 -0.91 -2.12 7.92
N THR A 45 -1.92 -2.17 7.07
CA THR A 45 -1.97 -3.06 5.91
C THR A 45 -1.45 -2.31 4.70
N ILE A 46 -0.56 -2.94 3.94
CA ILE A 46 -0.07 -2.44 2.65
C ILE A 46 -0.97 -3.01 1.55
N HIS A 47 -1.48 -2.12 0.70
CA HIS A 47 -2.27 -2.45 -0.48
C HIS A 47 -1.44 -2.14 -1.72
N ILE A 48 -1.47 -3.03 -2.71
CA ILE A 48 -0.66 -2.89 -3.92
C ILE A 48 -1.40 -3.41 -5.14
N SER A 49 -1.36 -2.63 -6.21
CA SER A 49 -1.80 -3.05 -7.54
C SER A 49 -0.57 -3.21 -8.41
N THR A 50 -0.44 -4.36 -9.07
CA THR A 50 0.70 -4.69 -9.92
C THR A 50 0.24 -5.12 -11.30
N GLU A 51 1.08 -4.89 -12.29
CA GLU A 51 0.96 -5.59 -13.57
C GLU A 51 1.58 -7.00 -13.50
N ARG A 52 1.41 -7.81 -14.55
CA ARG A 52 1.76 -9.24 -14.57
C ARG A 52 3.25 -9.54 -14.33
N GLY A 53 4.15 -8.66 -14.75
CA GLY A 53 5.59 -8.71 -14.50
C GLY A 53 6.00 -8.27 -13.10
N GLY A 54 5.06 -7.78 -12.28
CA GLY A 54 5.29 -7.35 -10.90
C GLY A 54 5.68 -5.87 -10.77
N ILE A 55 5.58 -5.06 -11.82
CA ILE A 55 5.75 -3.61 -11.70
C ILE A 55 4.58 -3.04 -10.87
N PRO A 56 4.84 -2.34 -9.75
CA PRO A 56 3.79 -1.69 -8.98
C PRO A 56 3.19 -0.52 -9.76
N LEU A 57 1.87 -0.55 -9.97
CA LEU A 57 1.12 0.52 -10.64
C LEU A 57 0.61 1.54 -9.62
N SER A 58 0.10 1.06 -8.48
CA SER A 58 -0.32 1.90 -7.38
C SER A 58 -0.09 1.20 -6.04
N VAL A 59 0.13 1.98 -4.99
CA VAL A 59 0.33 1.50 -3.62
C VAL A 59 -0.51 2.34 -2.66
N GLY A 60 -0.96 1.72 -1.57
CA GLY A 60 -1.74 2.37 -0.53
C GLY A 60 -1.47 1.74 0.83
N ILE A 61 -1.82 2.47 1.89
CA ILE A 61 -1.79 1.95 3.25
C ILE A 61 -3.15 2.17 3.90
N SER A 62 -3.57 1.24 4.72
CA SER A 62 -4.72 1.40 5.61
C SER A 62 -4.35 1.01 7.03
N ALA A 63 -5.22 1.35 7.98
CA ALA A 63 -5.15 0.76 9.30
C ALA A 63 -5.35 -0.77 9.21
N ALA A 64 -4.70 -1.54 10.09
CA ALA A 64 -4.76 -3.01 10.06
C ALA A 64 -6.16 -3.59 10.31
N ASN A 65 -7.07 -2.79 10.88
CA ASN A 65 -8.48 -3.16 11.10
C ASN A 65 -9.40 -2.69 9.96
N THR A 66 -8.89 -1.98 8.96
CA THR A 66 -9.69 -1.57 7.81
C THR A 66 -9.94 -2.77 6.94
N HIS A 67 -11.21 -3.03 6.59
CA HIS A 67 -11.55 -4.12 5.70
C HIS A 67 -10.94 -3.90 4.30
N ASP A 68 -10.24 -4.90 3.76
CA ASP A 68 -9.44 -4.78 2.53
C ASP A 68 -10.26 -4.30 1.32
N SER A 69 -11.56 -4.61 1.28
CA SER A 69 -12.47 -4.14 0.22
C SER A 69 -12.47 -2.63 0.01
N HIS A 70 -12.24 -1.84 1.07
CA HIS A 70 -12.20 -0.38 0.99
C HIS A 70 -10.97 0.14 0.23
N ALA A 71 -9.90 -0.65 0.15
CA ALA A 71 -8.69 -0.23 -0.53
C ALA A 71 -8.74 -0.43 -2.05
N LEU A 72 -9.59 -1.35 -2.56
CA LEU A 72 -9.59 -1.72 -3.99
C LEU A 72 -9.92 -0.54 -4.91
N ILE A 73 -11.01 0.19 -4.61
CA ILE A 73 -11.47 1.31 -5.44
C ILE A 73 -10.44 2.44 -5.47
N PRO A 74 -9.95 2.97 -4.33
CA PRO A 74 -8.90 3.99 -4.32
C PRO A 74 -7.64 3.54 -5.08
N LEU A 75 -7.26 2.28 -4.93
CA LEU A 75 -6.06 1.72 -5.56
C LEU A 75 -6.17 1.65 -7.08
N VAL A 76 -7.35 1.28 -7.62
CA VAL A 76 -7.60 1.29 -9.07
C VAL A 76 -7.67 2.72 -9.61
N LEU A 77 -8.28 3.65 -8.88
CA LEU A 77 -8.36 5.05 -9.29
C LEU A 77 -6.98 5.75 -9.29
N ALA A 78 -6.05 5.29 -8.45
CA ALA A 78 -4.70 5.81 -8.36
C ALA A 78 -3.74 5.25 -9.44
N ILE A 79 -4.20 4.38 -10.35
CA ILE A 79 -3.35 3.85 -11.43
C ILE A 79 -2.93 4.99 -12.37
N PRO A 80 -1.61 5.20 -12.58
CA PRO A 80 -1.14 6.26 -13.44
C PRO A 80 -1.41 5.96 -14.92
N PRO A 81 -1.46 6.99 -15.78
CA PRO A 81 -1.62 6.82 -17.22
C PRO A 81 -0.51 5.94 -17.81
N THR A 82 -0.86 4.70 -18.09
CA THR A 82 0.03 3.67 -18.59
C THR A 82 0.03 3.69 -20.11
N ARG A 83 1.22 3.53 -20.72
CA ARG A 83 1.35 3.49 -22.18
C ARG A 83 0.56 2.30 -22.72
N SER A 84 -0.36 2.58 -23.64
CA SER A 84 -1.04 1.52 -24.38
C SER A 84 -0.18 1.10 -25.56
N ARG A 85 -0.30 -0.17 -25.97
CA ARG A 85 0.37 -0.69 -27.17
C ARG A 85 -0.11 0.02 -28.45
N ARG A 86 -1.37 0.47 -28.46
CA ARG A 86 -2.01 1.21 -29.54
C ARG A 86 -2.96 2.26 -28.96
N GLY A 87 -2.87 3.50 -29.44
CA GLY A 87 -3.76 4.60 -29.07
C GLY A 87 -3.32 5.43 -27.85
N PRO A 88 -4.24 6.20 -27.25
CA PRO A 88 -3.96 7.04 -26.07
C PRO A 88 -3.54 6.23 -24.84
N ARG A 89 -2.86 6.88 -23.89
CA ARG A 89 -2.53 6.28 -22.58
C ARG A 89 -3.80 5.84 -21.86
N ARG A 90 -3.74 4.70 -21.18
CA ARG A 90 -4.87 4.12 -20.44
C ARG A 90 -4.69 4.35 -18.95
N PHE A 91 -5.78 4.73 -18.29
CA PHE A 91 -5.84 4.93 -16.84
C PHE A 91 -6.47 3.75 -16.10
N ARG A 92 -7.07 2.80 -16.84
CA ARG A 92 -7.81 1.67 -16.28
C ARG A 92 -7.37 0.37 -16.92
N PRO A 93 -7.26 -0.72 -16.14
CA PRO A 93 -6.99 -2.04 -16.68
C PRO A 93 -8.24 -2.61 -17.36
N ASP A 94 -8.07 -3.40 -18.42
CA ASP A 94 -9.18 -4.13 -19.05
C ASP A 94 -9.70 -5.26 -18.15
N LYS A 95 -8.82 -5.78 -17.28
CA LYS A 95 -9.08 -6.91 -16.39
C LYS A 95 -8.34 -6.74 -15.06
N LEU A 96 -9.05 -6.94 -13.95
CA LEU A 96 -8.48 -6.90 -12.61
C LEU A 96 -8.64 -8.27 -11.94
N HIS A 97 -7.53 -8.83 -11.46
CA HIS A 97 -7.51 -10.02 -10.63
C HIS A 97 -7.43 -9.61 -9.16
N SER A 98 -8.26 -10.23 -8.30
CA SER A 98 -8.24 -9.96 -6.86
C SER A 98 -8.48 -11.23 -6.04
N ASP A 99 -8.04 -11.19 -4.79
CA ASP A 99 -8.16 -12.29 -3.83
C ASP A 99 -9.58 -12.40 -3.26
N LYS A 100 -9.88 -13.52 -2.58
CA LYS A 100 -11.14 -13.81 -1.90
C LYS A 100 -11.54 -12.78 -0.85
N ALA A 101 -10.58 -12.08 -0.25
CA ALA A 101 -10.87 -11.00 0.70
C ALA A 101 -11.69 -9.85 0.07
N TYR A 102 -11.69 -9.76 -1.28
CA TYR A 102 -12.43 -8.78 -2.04
C TYR A 102 -13.75 -9.32 -2.61
N ASP A 103 -14.20 -10.51 -2.20
CA ASP A 103 -15.48 -11.09 -2.63
C ASP A 103 -16.68 -10.40 -1.99
N HIS A 104 -16.90 -9.15 -2.40
CA HIS A 104 -18.00 -8.30 -2.00
C HIS A 104 -18.78 -7.88 -3.23
N PRO A 105 -20.11 -8.04 -3.28
CA PRO A 105 -20.88 -7.88 -4.51
C PRO A 105 -20.84 -6.46 -5.09
N GLU A 106 -20.52 -5.45 -4.28
CA GLU A 106 -20.34 -4.07 -4.71
C GLU A 106 -19.10 -3.87 -5.59
N LEU A 107 -18.01 -4.60 -5.33
CA LEU A 107 -16.75 -4.41 -6.05
C LEU A 107 -16.84 -4.86 -7.53
N PRO A 108 -17.34 -6.06 -7.87
CA PRO A 108 -17.58 -6.43 -9.26
C PRO A 108 -18.60 -5.52 -9.97
N ARG A 109 -19.59 -4.97 -9.25
CA ARG A 109 -20.55 -4.00 -9.83
C ARG A 109 -19.84 -2.69 -10.17
N TRP A 110 -19.03 -2.16 -9.27
CA TRP A 110 -18.23 -0.97 -9.52
C TRP A 110 -17.25 -1.15 -10.68
N LEU A 111 -16.51 -2.26 -10.71
CA LEU A 111 -15.57 -2.59 -11.79
C LEU A 111 -16.26 -2.68 -13.15
N ARG A 112 -17.42 -3.36 -13.23
CA ARG A 112 -18.21 -3.45 -14.47
C ARG A 112 -18.69 -2.09 -14.97
N ARG A 113 -19.14 -1.20 -14.07
CA ARG A 113 -19.53 0.18 -14.42
C ARG A 113 -18.37 0.99 -15.00
N HIS A 114 -17.14 0.65 -14.66
CA HIS A 114 -15.93 1.29 -15.19
C HIS A 114 -15.28 0.53 -16.35
N SER A 115 -16.00 -0.42 -16.96
CA SER A 115 -15.52 -1.25 -18.08
C SER A 115 -14.28 -2.10 -17.73
N ILE A 116 -14.16 -2.50 -16.47
CA ILE A 116 -13.08 -3.36 -15.97
C ILE A 116 -13.64 -4.76 -15.73
N THR A 117 -13.05 -5.77 -16.36
CA THR A 117 -13.43 -7.17 -16.14
C THR A 117 -12.94 -7.62 -14.76
N ALA A 118 -13.87 -7.85 -13.83
CA ALA A 118 -13.57 -8.34 -12.50
C ALA A 118 -13.31 -9.85 -12.50
N ARG A 119 -12.12 -10.28 -12.04
CA ARG A 119 -11.81 -11.67 -11.67
C ARG A 119 -11.44 -11.71 -10.20
N ILE A 120 -12.47 -11.68 -9.37
CA ILE A 120 -12.35 -11.85 -7.92
C ILE A 120 -12.64 -13.31 -7.62
N ALA A 121 -11.75 -13.97 -6.88
CA ALA A 121 -12.00 -15.32 -6.44
C ALA A 121 -13.14 -15.34 -5.42
N ARG A 122 -14.05 -16.30 -5.56
CA ARG A 122 -15.19 -16.45 -4.67
C ARG A 122 -14.81 -17.15 -3.39
N ARG A 123 -15.27 -16.59 -2.26
CA ARG A 123 -15.16 -17.23 -0.95
C ARG A 123 -15.96 -18.54 -0.97
N ASP A 124 -15.44 -19.57 -0.32
CA ASP A 124 -16.04 -20.90 -0.17
C ASP A 124 -16.35 -21.70 -1.45
N ILE A 125 -16.03 -21.17 -2.63
CA ILE A 125 -16.26 -21.83 -3.93
C ILE A 125 -14.95 -22.14 -4.64
N ASP A 126 -14.08 -21.13 -4.81
CA ASP A 126 -12.87 -21.30 -5.60
C ASP A 126 -11.73 -21.89 -4.73
N THR A 127 -10.99 -22.87 -5.23
CA THR A 127 -9.86 -23.47 -4.49
C THR A 127 -8.65 -22.51 -4.42
N SER A 128 -7.90 -22.54 -3.32
CA SER A 128 -6.71 -21.68 -3.14
C SER A 128 -5.58 -21.97 -4.14
N THR A 129 -5.55 -23.17 -4.73
CA THR A 129 -4.51 -23.63 -5.67
C THR A 129 -4.52 -22.88 -7.01
N THR A 130 -5.70 -22.57 -7.56
CA THR A 130 -5.85 -21.82 -8.82
C THR A 130 -5.58 -20.32 -8.67
N LEU A 131 -5.81 -19.78 -7.46
CA LEU A 131 -5.48 -18.40 -7.08
C LEU A 131 -3.97 -18.11 -7.16
N GLY A 132 -3.13 -19.09 -6.83
CA GLY A 132 -1.67 -18.94 -6.76
C GLY A 132 -1.03 -18.41 -8.06
N GLN A 133 -1.58 -18.79 -9.24
CA GLN A 133 -1.04 -18.38 -10.55
C GLN A 133 -1.10 -16.87 -10.77
N HIS A 134 -2.13 -16.21 -10.25
CA HIS A 134 -2.31 -14.77 -10.38
C HIS A 134 -1.77 -14.02 -9.16
N ARG A 135 -1.85 -14.65 -7.98
CA ARG A 135 -1.39 -14.09 -6.70
C ARG A 135 0.12 -13.93 -6.64
N TRP A 136 0.88 -14.81 -7.27
CA TRP A 136 2.34 -14.78 -7.26
C TRP A 136 2.94 -13.46 -7.77
N ALA A 137 2.31 -12.79 -8.76
CA ALA A 137 2.82 -11.51 -9.24
C ALA A 137 2.76 -10.43 -8.14
N VAL A 138 1.68 -10.41 -7.37
CA VAL A 138 1.51 -9.51 -6.22
C VAL A 138 2.44 -9.89 -5.08
N GLU A 139 2.45 -11.17 -4.69
CA GLU A 139 3.29 -11.68 -3.60
C GLU A 139 4.77 -11.41 -3.84
N ARG A 140 5.24 -11.62 -5.07
CA ARG A 140 6.61 -11.34 -5.45
C ARG A 140 6.95 -9.86 -5.28
N THR A 141 6.07 -8.96 -5.72
CA THR A 141 6.29 -7.51 -5.54
C THR A 141 6.28 -7.15 -4.06
N VAL A 142 5.39 -7.75 -3.26
CA VAL A 142 5.41 -7.60 -1.80
C VAL A 142 6.73 -8.10 -1.21
N SER A 143 7.28 -9.23 -1.67
CA SER A 143 8.59 -9.72 -1.23
C SER A 143 9.73 -8.75 -1.57
N TRP A 144 9.70 -8.12 -2.75
CA TRP A 144 10.68 -7.08 -3.10
C TRP A 144 10.57 -5.86 -2.20
N LEU A 145 9.35 -5.42 -1.89
CA LEU A 145 9.11 -4.30 -1.00
C LEU A 145 9.51 -4.63 0.45
N ALA A 146 9.24 -5.86 0.90
CA ALA A 146 9.63 -6.35 2.23
C ALA A 146 11.16 -6.44 2.41
N GLY A 147 11.93 -6.49 1.32
CA GLY A 147 13.40 -6.39 1.36
C GLY A 147 13.92 -5.02 1.80
N TYR A 148 13.11 -3.96 1.72
CA TYR A 148 13.46 -2.67 2.30
C TYR A 148 13.15 -2.68 3.80
N ARG A 149 14.19 -2.68 4.65
CA ARG A 149 14.09 -2.78 6.13
C ARG A 149 13.05 -1.82 6.75
N ARG A 150 12.87 -0.62 6.19
CA ARG A 150 11.89 0.37 6.66
C ARG A 150 10.42 -0.03 6.44
N LEU A 151 10.14 -0.94 5.51
CA LEU A 151 8.79 -1.44 5.23
C LEU A 151 8.47 -2.73 6.00
N THR A 152 9.48 -3.52 6.35
CA THR A 152 9.29 -4.77 7.11
C THR A 152 8.76 -4.52 8.53
N THR A 153 9.33 -3.52 9.21
CA THR A 153 8.86 -3.08 10.52
C THR A 153 8.51 -1.61 10.42
N ARG A 154 7.24 -1.27 10.63
CA ARG A 154 6.81 0.13 10.70
C ARG A 154 7.36 0.77 11.98
N TYR A 155 8.31 1.70 11.82
CA TYR A 155 8.87 2.54 12.89
C TYR A 155 8.23 3.93 12.93
N GLU A 156 7.57 4.30 11.85
CA GLU A 156 7.05 5.63 11.58
C GLU A 156 5.80 5.89 12.42
N ARG A 157 5.86 6.97 13.21
CA ARG A 157 4.73 7.42 14.03
C ARG A 157 3.50 7.73 13.16
N TYR A 158 3.69 8.48 12.08
CA TYR A 158 2.62 8.94 11.19
C TYR A 158 2.49 8.07 9.94
N GLY A 159 1.26 7.76 9.54
CA GLY A 159 0.97 6.96 8.35
C GLY A 159 1.52 7.58 7.06
N ASN A 160 1.44 8.90 6.90
CA ASN A 160 1.90 9.58 5.67
C ASN A 160 3.41 9.37 5.40
N HIS A 161 4.23 9.28 6.45
CA HIS A 161 5.66 8.99 6.30
C HIS A 161 5.88 7.55 5.84
N PHE A 162 5.10 6.61 6.39
CA PHE A 162 5.14 5.22 5.97
C PHE A 162 4.67 5.06 4.51
N ALA A 163 3.61 5.77 4.12
CA ALA A 163 3.13 5.83 2.72
C ALA A 163 4.19 6.42 1.77
N ALA A 164 4.91 7.47 2.21
CA ALA A 164 6.00 8.05 1.43
C ALA A 164 7.15 7.05 1.21
N PHE A 165 7.57 6.31 2.25
CA PHE A 165 8.57 5.25 2.08
C PHE A 165 8.09 4.12 1.19
N LEU A 166 6.82 3.72 1.28
CA LEU A 166 6.23 2.73 0.41
C LEU A 166 6.24 3.19 -1.06
N THR A 167 5.87 4.45 -1.30
CA THR A 167 5.89 5.06 -2.64
C THR A 167 7.32 5.13 -3.20
N LEU A 168 8.29 5.52 -2.38
CA LEU A 168 9.69 5.53 -2.76
C LEU A 168 10.20 4.13 -3.11
N ALA A 169 9.86 3.12 -2.31
CA ALA A 169 10.24 1.74 -2.59
C ALA A 169 9.60 1.21 -3.88
N ALA A 170 8.33 1.56 -4.14
CA ALA A 170 7.67 1.25 -5.40
C ALA A 170 8.38 1.90 -6.60
N ALA A 171 8.73 3.18 -6.50
CA ALA A 171 9.48 3.90 -7.53
C ALA A 171 10.86 3.28 -7.80
N LEU A 172 11.61 2.91 -6.75
CA LEU A 172 12.90 2.22 -6.88
C LEU A 172 12.74 0.84 -7.54
N THR A 173 11.64 0.14 -7.26
CA THR A 173 11.32 -1.16 -7.86
C THR A 173 11.03 -0.99 -9.35
N CYS A 174 10.22 0.02 -9.72
CA CYS A 174 9.98 0.38 -11.11
C CYS A 174 11.28 0.72 -11.85
N TYR A 175 12.13 1.57 -11.26
CA TYR A 175 13.42 1.96 -11.85
C TYR A 175 14.28 0.73 -12.16
N LYS A 176 14.51 -0.14 -11.17
CA LYS A 176 15.31 -1.37 -11.32
C LYS A 176 14.77 -2.34 -12.39
N LYS A 177 13.47 -2.30 -12.68
CA LYS A 177 12.80 -3.17 -13.65
C LYS A 177 12.77 -2.60 -15.06
N LEU A 178 12.72 -1.28 -15.20
CA LEU A 178 12.62 -0.60 -16.49
C LEU A 178 13.98 -0.24 -17.08
N THR A 179 15.04 -0.19 -16.27
CA THR A 179 16.41 0.06 -16.74
C THR A 179 17.19 -1.21 -17.09
N LYS A 180 16.55 -2.37 -17.03
CA LYS A 180 17.08 -3.64 -17.54
C LYS A 180 16.49 -3.90 -18.91
#